data_AF-A0A662CAS3-F1
#
_entry.id   AF-A0A662CAS3-F1
#
_cell.length_a   1.000
_cell.length_b   1.000
_cell.length_c   1.000
_cell.angle_alpha   90.00
_cell.angle_beta   90.00
_cell.angle_gamma   90.00
#
_symmetry.space_group_name_H-M   'P 1'
#
loop_
_entity.id
_entity.type
_entity.pdbx_description
1 polymer ?
#
loop_
_entity_poly.entity_id
_entity_poly.type
_entity_poly.pdbx_seq_one_letter_code
_entity_poly.pdbx_strand_id
1 'polypeptide(L)'
;ICGGAFDGIENKIANRMNTQVVGYNAAKKVDKVDKDNMLQYVAPQDLKSFGMIPEIIGRLPVLTYLNPLNEKALRRILTEPRNAIIKQYEKLFDMDGIKLSWDAKVLDYIVQKAVEFKLGARGLRSICEAIMMDAMFELPSKENPGDINIGIKYAREKLEKANLKRLKAA
;
A
#
# COMPACT_ATOMS: atom_id res chain seq x y z
N ILE A 1 -6.36 -9.86 -18.74
CA ILE A 1 -5.92 -8.55 -18.20
C ILE A 1 -4.43 -8.67 -17.90
N CYS A 2 -3.62 -7.73 -18.37
CA CYS A 2 -2.18 -7.68 -18.11
C CYS A 2 -1.90 -6.45 -17.24
N GLY A 3 -0.99 -6.54 -16.28
CA GLY A 3 -0.64 -5.44 -15.38
C GLY A 3 0.78 -5.57 -14.85
N GLY A 4 1.36 -4.43 -14.47
CA GLY A 4 2.74 -4.33 -13.97
C GLY A 4 2.99 -2.99 -13.26
N ALA A 5 4.11 -2.87 -12.57
CA ALA A 5 4.46 -1.67 -11.80
C ALA A 5 5.17 -0.57 -12.63
N PHE A 6 5.70 -0.90 -13.81
CA PHE A 6 6.33 0.02 -14.78
C PHE A 6 7.18 1.14 -14.14
N ASP A 7 8.08 0.77 -13.22
CA ASP A 7 8.91 1.73 -12.47
C ASP A 7 9.74 2.64 -13.40
N GLY A 8 9.66 3.96 -13.19
CA GLY A 8 10.34 4.95 -14.02
C GLY A 8 9.59 5.35 -15.30
N ILE A 9 8.40 4.81 -15.58
CA ILE A 9 7.57 5.24 -16.72
C ILE A 9 7.12 6.69 -16.59
N GLU A 10 6.95 7.19 -15.37
CA GLU A 10 6.64 8.58 -15.06
C GLU A 10 7.64 9.55 -15.68
N ASN A 11 8.91 9.18 -15.79
CA ASN A 11 9.94 10.00 -16.46
C ASN A 11 9.69 10.09 -17.97
N LYS A 12 9.22 9.01 -18.61
CA LYS A 12 8.86 9.00 -20.04
C LYS A 12 7.65 9.87 -20.30
N ILE A 13 6.63 9.76 -19.44
CA ILE A 13 5.42 10.58 -19.48
C ILE A 13 5.79 12.06 -19.28
N ALA A 14 6.59 12.38 -18.26
CA ALA A 14 7.02 13.74 -17.96
C ALA A 14 7.80 14.36 -19.13
N ASN A 15 8.74 13.62 -19.72
CA ASN A 15 9.50 14.08 -20.87
C ASN A 15 8.58 14.43 -22.04
N ARG A 16 7.61 13.57 -22.36
CA ARG A 16 6.62 13.83 -23.41
C ARG A 16 5.79 15.08 -23.12
N MET A 17 5.28 15.22 -21.89
CA MET A 17 4.44 16.36 -21.52
C MET A 17 5.22 17.68 -21.56
N ASN A 18 6.52 17.65 -21.22
CA ASN A 18 7.42 18.81 -21.28
C ASN A 18 7.98 19.11 -22.68
N THR A 19 7.91 18.18 -23.64
CA THR A 19 8.41 18.44 -25.02
C THR A 19 7.43 19.24 -25.89
N GLN A 20 6.28 19.68 -25.36
CA GLN A 20 5.25 20.41 -26.10
C GLN A 20 5.56 21.90 -26.37
N VAL A 21 6.79 22.40 -26.13
CA VAL A 21 7.09 23.85 -26.22
C VAL A 21 8.27 24.13 -27.15
N VAL A 22 8.01 24.21 -28.46
CA VAL A 22 8.80 25.06 -29.38
C VAL A 22 7.82 25.83 -30.27
N GLY A 23 7.36 26.99 -29.77
CA GLY A 23 6.50 27.92 -30.51
C GLY A 23 6.01 29.07 -29.63
N TYR A 24 5.94 30.27 -30.22
CA TYR A 24 5.65 31.58 -29.59
C TYR A 24 4.35 31.67 -28.75
N ASN A 25 3.50 30.63 -28.75
CA ASN A 25 2.21 30.57 -28.03
C ASN A 25 2.11 29.46 -26.96
N ALA A 26 3.17 28.67 -26.73
CA ALA A 26 3.10 27.49 -25.87
C ALA A 26 3.13 27.79 -24.35
N ALA A 27 3.27 29.06 -23.95
CA ALA A 27 3.24 29.48 -22.56
C ALA A 27 1.83 29.50 -21.92
N LYS A 28 0.75 29.29 -22.70
CA LYS A 28 -0.64 29.46 -22.22
C LYS A 28 -1.40 28.19 -21.82
N LYS A 29 -0.80 27.00 -21.94
CA LYS A 29 -1.42 25.73 -21.51
C LYS A 29 -0.50 24.94 -20.58
N VAL A 30 -0.07 25.55 -19.49
CA VAL A 30 0.39 24.78 -18.34
C VAL A 30 -0.82 24.60 -17.42
N ASP A 31 -1.84 23.90 -17.92
CA ASP A 31 -2.86 23.35 -17.04
C ASP A 31 -2.14 22.46 -16.04
N LYS A 32 -2.46 22.65 -14.75
CA LYS A 32 -1.80 22.04 -13.59
C LYS A 32 -1.61 20.53 -13.78
N VAL A 33 -0.45 20.13 -14.32
CA VAL A 33 -0.05 18.73 -14.41
C VAL A 33 0.11 18.23 -12.98
N ASP A 34 -0.69 17.24 -12.61
CA ASP A 34 -0.58 16.58 -11.31
C ASP A 34 0.66 15.69 -11.31
N LYS A 35 1.73 16.20 -10.69
CA LYS A 35 3.02 15.51 -10.58
C LYS A 35 2.96 14.31 -9.63
N ASP A 36 1.99 14.27 -8.72
CA ASP A 36 1.86 13.20 -7.74
C ASP A 36 1.19 11.95 -8.34
N ASN A 37 0.56 12.09 -9.52
CA ASN A 37 -0.08 10.98 -10.23
C ASN A 37 0.14 11.06 -11.74
N MET A 38 1.39 11.04 -12.19
CA MET A 38 1.75 11.11 -13.61
C MET A 38 1.16 9.97 -14.46
N LEU A 39 0.89 8.81 -13.85
CA LEU A 39 0.32 7.65 -14.53
C LEU A 39 -1.04 7.93 -15.18
N GLN A 40 -1.78 8.93 -14.69
CA GLN A 40 -3.07 9.30 -15.30
C GLN A 40 -2.95 9.78 -16.75
N TYR A 41 -1.76 10.24 -17.14
CA TYR A 41 -1.51 10.76 -18.47
C TYR A 41 -0.89 9.71 -19.40
N VAL A 42 -0.70 8.45 -18.95
CA VAL A 42 0.00 7.41 -19.71
C VAL A 42 -0.60 7.19 -21.10
N ALA A 43 0.26 7.10 -22.11
CA ALA A 43 -0.12 6.85 -23.50
C ALA A 43 0.68 5.67 -24.10
N PRO A 44 0.18 5.02 -25.18
CA PRO A 44 0.88 3.92 -25.84
C PRO A 44 2.33 4.22 -26.25
N GLN A 45 2.61 5.48 -26.64
CA GLN A 45 3.97 5.92 -26.98
C GLN A 45 4.93 5.90 -25.79
N ASP A 46 4.43 6.15 -24.56
CA ASP A 46 5.26 6.08 -23.35
C ASP A 46 5.68 4.64 -23.06
N LEU A 47 4.77 3.67 -23.28
CA LEU A 47 5.06 2.24 -23.18
C LEU A 47 6.11 1.79 -24.22
N LYS A 48 6.03 2.31 -25.45
CA LYS A 48 7.04 2.07 -26.48
C LYS A 48 8.40 2.63 -26.05
N SER A 49 8.44 3.88 -25.59
CA SER A 49 9.66 4.52 -25.09
C SER A 49 10.20 3.91 -23.79
N PHE A 50 9.36 3.17 -23.05
CA PHE A 50 9.73 2.37 -21.89
C PHE A 50 10.39 1.04 -22.27
N GLY A 51 10.15 0.52 -23.48
CA GLY A 51 10.75 -0.71 -24.00
C GLY A 51 9.76 -1.80 -24.41
N MET A 52 8.44 -1.53 -24.34
CA MET A 52 7.43 -2.48 -24.81
C MET A 52 7.39 -2.49 -26.35
N ILE A 53 7.29 -3.69 -26.95
CA ILE A 53 7.20 -3.82 -28.41
C ILE A 53 5.81 -3.40 -28.94
N PRO A 54 5.73 -2.73 -30.11
CA PRO A 54 4.47 -2.22 -30.66
C PRO A 54 3.40 -3.29 -30.87
N GLU A 55 3.79 -4.52 -31.21
CA GLU A 55 2.90 -5.64 -31.46
C GLU A 55 2.13 -6.05 -30.20
N ILE A 56 2.77 -5.98 -29.03
CA ILE A 56 2.11 -6.25 -27.74
C ILE A 56 1.18 -5.10 -27.36
N ILE A 57 1.64 -3.85 -27.54
CA ILE A 57 0.83 -2.66 -27.25
C ILE A 57 -0.43 -2.66 -28.12
N GLY A 58 -0.31 -3.01 -29.40
CA GLY A 58 -1.44 -3.08 -30.34
C GLY A 58 -2.47 -4.17 -29.99
N ARG A 59 -2.07 -5.23 -29.28
CA ARG A 59 -2.98 -6.27 -28.76
C ARG A 59 -3.66 -5.89 -27.45
N LEU A 60 -3.27 -4.78 -26.83
CA LEU A 60 -3.80 -4.28 -25.56
C LEU A 60 -4.48 -2.91 -25.80
N PRO A 61 -5.67 -2.87 -26.43
CA PRO A 61 -6.33 -1.63 -26.85
C PRO A 61 -6.84 -0.77 -25.69
N VAL A 62 -6.99 -1.35 -24.49
CA VAL A 62 -7.43 -0.65 -23.29
C VAL A 62 -6.24 -0.44 -22.37
N LEU A 63 -5.90 0.82 -22.15
CA LEU A 63 -4.87 1.26 -21.21
C LEU A 63 -5.53 1.94 -20.01
N THR A 64 -5.18 1.49 -18.81
CA THR A 64 -5.68 2.06 -17.55
C THR A 64 -4.55 2.10 -16.53
N TYR A 65 -4.73 2.93 -15.50
CA TYR A 65 -3.77 3.13 -14.43
C TYR A 65 -4.45 2.95 -13.07
N LEU A 66 -3.64 2.74 -12.04
CA LEU A 66 -4.09 2.71 -10.65
C LEU A 66 -3.60 3.96 -9.94
N ASN A 67 -4.46 4.53 -9.11
CA ASN A 67 -4.08 5.65 -8.26
C ASN A 67 -3.10 5.18 -7.17
N PRO A 68 -2.15 6.03 -6.77
CA PRO A 68 -1.28 5.74 -5.64
C PRO A 68 -2.10 5.53 -4.35
N LEU A 69 -1.61 4.65 -3.49
CA LEU A 69 -2.23 4.37 -2.20
C LEU A 69 -1.94 5.52 -1.24
N ASN A 70 -3.01 6.10 -0.66
CA ASN A 70 -2.91 7.04 0.45
C ASN A 70 -3.27 6.38 1.79
N GLU A 71 -3.05 7.08 2.90
CA GLU A 71 -3.35 6.59 4.25
C GLU A 71 -4.80 6.12 4.38
N LYS A 72 -5.76 6.86 3.83
CA LYS A 72 -7.17 6.47 3.84
C LYS A 72 -7.37 5.14 3.11
N ALA A 73 -6.78 4.96 1.93
CA ALA A 73 -6.87 3.71 1.18
C ALA A 73 -6.25 2.53 1.96
N LEU A 74 -5.08 2.74 2.58
CA LEU A 74 -4.43 1.73 3.44
C LEU A 74 -5.29 1.37 4.64
N ARG A 75 -5.90 2.37 5.31
CA ARG A 75 -6.83 2.15 6.42
C ARG A 75 -8.02 1.31 5.99
N ARG A 76 -8.59 1.61 4.82
CA ARG A 76 -9.69 0.82 4.25
C ARG A 76 -9.25 -0.61 3.97
N ILE A 77 -8.10 -0.83 3.33
CA ILE A 77 -7.54 -2.17 3.06
C ILE A 77 -7.35 -2.96 4.35
N LEU A 78 -6.90 -2.29 5.42
CA LEU A 78 -6.66 -2.89 6.73
C LEU A 78 -7.95 -3.41 7.39
N THR A 79 -9.10 -2.75 7.20
CA THR A 79 -10.33 -3.00 7.99
C THR A 79 -11.59 -3.35 7.20
N GLU A 80 -11.80 -2.82 6.00
CA GLU A 80 -13.09 -2.90 5.29
C GLU A 80 -13.32 -4.19 4.49
N PRO A 81 -12.37 -4.68 3.65
CA PRO A 81 -12.60 -5.85 2.82
C PRO A 81 -13.11 -7.06 3.61
N ARG A 82 -13.81 -7.97 2.92
CA ARG A 82 -14.23 -9.24 3.53
C ARG A 82 -13.06 -10.00 4.13
N ASN A 83 -11.92 -9.97 3.43
CA ASN A 83 -10.66 -10.59 3.85
C ASN A 83 -9.65 -9.55 4.34
N ALA A 84 -10.11 -8.51 5.05
CA ALA A 84 -9.22 -7.50 5.64
C ALA A 84 -8.28 -8.14 6.68
N ILE A 85 -7.07 -7.59 6.84
CA ILE A 85 -6.03 -8.16 7.71
C ILE A 85 -6.51 -8.24 9.15
N ILE A 86 -7.18 -7.20 9.65
CA ILE A 86 -7.71 -7.17 11.02
C ILE A 86 -8.73 -8.27 11.25
N LYS A 87 -9.67 -8.46 10.31
CA LYS A 87 -10.67 -9.54 10.38
C LYS A 87 -10.05 -10.93 10.31
N GLN A 88 -8.91 -11.08 9.62
CA GLN A 88 -8.18 -12.34 9.59
C GLN A 88 -7.61 -12.67 10.98
N TYR A 89 -7.03 -11.69 11.69
CA TYR A 89 -6.55 -11.89 13.06
C TYR A 89 -7.70 -12.10 14.04
N GLU A 90 -8.79 -11.33 13.96
CA GLU A 90 -9.98 -11.53 14.79
C GLU A 90 -10.51 -12.95 14.65
N LYS A 91 -10.64 -13.44 13.41
CA LYS A 91 -11.08 -14.81 13.14
C LYS A 91 -10.08 -15.86 13.60
N LEU A 92 -8.78 -15.59 13.51
CA LEU A 92 -7.75 -16.52 13.97
C LEU A 92 -7.84 -16.73 15.48
N PHE A 93 -7.98 -15.65 16.25
CA PHE A 93 -8.15 -15.72 17.70
C PHE A 93 -9.51 -16.31 18.12
N ASP A 94 -10.56 -16.05 17.34
CA ASP A 94 -11.88 -16.64 17.55
C ASP A 94 -11.88 -18.18 17.45
N MET A 95 -10.99 -18.75 16.62
CA MET A 95 -10.79 -20.22 16.56
C MET A 95 -10.27 -20.81 17.86
N ASP A 96 -9.55 -20.02 18.66
CA ASP A 96 -9.05 -20.39 19.98
C ASP A 96 -10.00 -19.92 21.11
N GLY A 97 -11.20 -19.44 20.76
CA GLY A 97 -12.20 -18.93 21.72
C GLY A 97 -11.85 -17.56 22.32
N ILE A 98 -10.93 -16.82 21.71
CA ILE A 98 -10.44 -15.53 22.20
C ILE A 98 -11.07 -14.40 21.39
N LYS A 99 -11.83 -13.52 22.04
CA LYS A 99 -12.35 -12.32 21.37
C LYS A 99 -11.27 -11.25 21.29
N LEU A 100 -10.79 -11.00 20.08
CA LEU A 100 -9.81 -9.94 19.78
C LEU A 100 -10.52 -8.64 19.37
N SER A 101 -10.08 -7.52 19.95
CA SER A 101 -10.51 -6.18 19.59
C SER A 101 -9.31 -5.24 19.44
N TRP A 102 -9.53 -4.12 18.76
CA TRP A 102 -8.47 -3.17 18.39
C TRP A 102 -8.86 -1.74 18.71
N ASP A 103 -7.96 -1.01 19.35
CA ASP A 103 -8.10 0.44 19.46
C ASP A 103 -8.02 1.10 18.07
N ALA A 104 -8.90 2.06 17.81
CA ALA A 104 -8.87 2.83 16.55
C ALA A 104 -7.49 3.46 16.28
N LYS A 105 -6.79 3.88 17.36
CA LYS A 105 -5.44 4.46 17.31
C LYS A 105 -4.36 3.46 16.88
N VAL A 106 -4.51 2.17 17.17
CA VAL A 106 -3.57 1.13 16.71
C VAL A 106 -3.66 0.98 15.21
N LEU A 107 -4.88 0.98 14.68
CA LEU A 107 -5.13 0.88 13.26
C LEU A 107 -4.55 2.09 12.49
N ASP A 108 -4.63 3.30 13.06
CA ASP A 108 -3.99 4.50 12.48
C ASP A 108 -2.46 4.41 12.55
N TYR A 109 -1.94 3.91 13.67
CA TYR A 109 -0.50 3.71 13.86
C TYR A 109 0.10 2.72 12.84
N ILE A 110 -0.59 1.61 12.57
CA ILE A 110 -0.18 0.63 11.54
C ILE A 110 -0.10 1.29 10.16
N VAL A 111 -1.12 2.08 9.80
CA VAL A 111 -1.17 2.80 8.52
C VAL A 111 -0.04 3.82 8.42
N GLN A 112 0.16 4.62 9.45
CA GLN A 112 1.23 5.61 9.51
C GLN A 112 2.60 4.96 9.32
N LYS A 113 2.85 3.83 9.99
CA LYS A 113 4.11 3.09 9.87
C LYS A 113 4.30 2.47 8.48
N ALA A 114 3.23 1.98 7.84
CA ALA A 114 3.31 1.46 6.47
C ALA A 114 3.71 2.56 5.46
N VAL A 115 3.21 3.78 5.66
CA VAL A 115 3.58 4.95 4.84
C VAL A 115 5.01 5.40 5.13
N GLU A 116 5.38 5.53 6.41
CA GLU A 116 6.73 5.92 6.84
C GLU A 116 7.81 4.99 6.26
N PHE A 117 7.53 3.69 6.20
CA PHE A 117 8.44 2.69 5.65
C PHE A 117 8.29 2.47 4.14
N LYS A 118 7.37 3.17 3.47
CA LYS A 118 7.09 3.06 2.02
C LYS A 118 6.79 1.63 1.55
N LEU A 119 6.12 0.83 2.38
CA LEU A 119 5.87 -0.60 2.10
C LEU A 119 4.55 -0.83 1.33
N GLY A 120 3.71 0.20 1.21
CA GLY A 120 2.39 0.10 0.61
C GLY A 120 1.46 -0.88 1.33
N ALA A 121 0.47 -1.42 0.62
CA ALA A 121 -0.51 -2.34 1.21
C ALA A 121 0.09 -3.68 1.67
N ARG A 122 1.21 -4.13 1.06
CA ARG A 122 1.87 -5.39 1.44
C ARG A 122 2.48 -5.30 2.84
N GLY A 123 3.08 -4.17 3.18
CA GLY A 123 3.69 -3.95 4.49
C GLY A 123 2.70 -3.91 5.65
N LEU A 124 1.41 -3.68 5.40
CA LEU A 124 0.39 -3.70 6.47
C LEU A 124 0.40 -5.05 7.20
N ARG A 125 0.52 -6.17 6.47
CA ARG A 125 0.56 -7.49 7.09
C ARG A 125 1.80 -7.68 7.95
N SER A 126 2.98 -7.29 7.45
CA SER A 126 4.24 -7.43 8.20
C SER A 126 4.24 -6.60 9.49
N ILE A 127 3.63 -5.42 9.48
CA ILE A 127 3.49 -4.58 10.68
C ILE A 127 2.52 -5.22 11.67
N CYS A 128 1.36 -5.72 11.21
CA CYS A 128 0.43 -6.44 12.08
C CYS A 128 1.07 -7.69 12.69
N GLU A 129 1.81 -8.47 11.90
CA GLU A 129 2.52 -9.67 12.36
C GLU A 129 3.55 -9.33 13.44
N ALA A 130 4.34 -8.28 13.24
CA ALA A 130 5.28 -7.80 14.26
C ALA A 130 4.60 -7.41 15.58
N ILE A 131 3.39 -6.84 15.53
CA ILE A 131 2.62 -6.48 16.72
C ILE A 131 2.03 -7.73 17.39
N MET A 132 1.53 -8.67 16.60
CA MET A 132 0.75 -9.82 17.09
C MET A 132 1.58 -11.05 17.44
N MET A 133 2.85 -11.12 17.03
CA MET A 133 3.69 -12.31 17.18
C MET A 133 3.69 -12.88 18.60
N ASP A 134 3.92 -12.05 19.60
CA ASP A 134 3.96 -12.49 20.99
C ASP A 134 2.57 -12.91 21.49
N ALA A 135 1.53 -12.15 21.13
CA ALA A 135 0.14 -12.49 21.48
C ALA A 135 -0.27 -13.85 20.89
N MET A 136 0.11 -14.13 19.64
CA MET A 136 -0.19 -15.40 18.97
C MET A 136 0.56 -16.59 19.60
N PHE A 137 1.72 -16.36 20.21
CA PHE A 137 2.48 -17.42 20.88
C PHE A 137 1.99 -17.67 22.31
N GLU A 138 1.78 -16.59 23.08
CA GLU A 138 1.50 -16.70 24.52
C GLU A 138 0.03 -17.03 24.83
N LEU A 139 -0.92 -16.47 24.08
CA LEU A 139 -2.34 -16.53 24.45
C LEU A 139 -2.98 -17.90 24.26
N PRO A 140 -2.72 -18.66 23.18
CA PRO A 140 -3.26 -20.01 23.03
C PRO A 140 -2.80 -20.98 24.12
N SER A 141 -1.67 -20.69 24.78
CA SER A 141 -1.11 -21.53 25.85
C SER A 141 -1.72 -21.25 27.24
N LYS A 142 -2.61 -20.26 27.37
CA LYS A 142 -3.25 -19.92 28.65
C LYS A 142 -4.57 -20.65 28.81
N GLU A 143 -4.80 -21.25 29.97
CA GLU A 143 -6.03 -22.00 30.29
C GLU A 143 -7.31 -21.14 30.25
N ASN A 144 -7.20 -19.80 30.31
CA ASN A 144 -8.35 -18.91 30.18
C ASN A 144 -7.90 -17.50 29.73
N PRO A 145 -7.72 -17.25 28.41
CA PRO A 145 -7.10 -16.02 27.93
C PRO A 145 -8.01 -14.79 28.09
N GLY A 146 -9.33 -15.00 28.14
CA GLY A 146 -10.33 -13.93 28.16
C GLY A 146 -10.36 -13.09 26.88
N ASP A 147 -11.16 -12.03 26.89
CA ASP A 147 -11.21 -11.05 25.81
C ASP A 147 -9.95 -10.18 25.82
N ILE A 148 -9.36 -9.93 24.65
CA ILE A 148 -8.18 -9.09 24.50
C ILE A 148 -8.48 -7.86 23.64
N ASN A 149 -7.98 -6.70 24.08
CA ASN A 149 -7.95 -5.48 23.29
C ASN A 149 -6.50 -5.05 23.03
N ILE A 150 -6.15 -4.89 21.76
CA ILE A 150 -4.83 -4.40 21.35
C ILE A 150 -4.82 -2.88 21.48
N GLY A 151 -4.12 -2.40 22.51
CA GLY A 151 -3.94 -0.98 22.79
C GLY A 151 -2.71 -0.36 22.12
N ILE A 152 -2.72 0.97 21.99
CA ILE A 152 -1.61 1.72 21.35
C ILE A 152 -0.25 1.54 22.03
N LYS A 153 -0.22 1.41 23.35
CA LYS A 153 1.03 1.21 24.11
C LYS A 153 1.68 -0.13 23.74
N TYR A 154 0.89 -1.20 23.70
CA TYR A 154 1.33 -2.53 23.29
C TYR A 154 1.86 -2.53 21.86
N ALA A 155 1.09 -1.96 20.92
CA ALA A 155 1.48 -1.91 19.51
C ALA A 155 2.81 -1.16 19.28
N ARG A 156 3.05 -0.07 20.02
CA ARG A 156 4.32 0.67 19.95
C ARG A 156 5.48 -0.15 20.49
N GLU A 157 5.33 -0.71 21.68
CA GLU A 157 6.37 -1.50 22.32
C GLU A 157 6.79 -2.70 21.46
N LYS A 158 5.80 -3.44 20.92
CA LYS A 158 6.08 -4.61 20.08
C LYS A 158 6.74 -4.23 18.76
N LEU A 159 6.27 -3.15 18.11
CA LEU A 159 6.86 -2.72 16.84
C LEU A 159 8.27 -2.15 17.01
N GLU A 160 8.57 -1.49 18.13
CA GLU A 160 9.92 -1.01 18.45
C GLU A 160 10.90 -2.16 18.74
N LYS A 161 10.42 -3.21 19.44
CA LYS A 161 11.18 -4.44 19.70
C LYS A 161 11.41 -5.29 18.45
N ALA A 162 10.44 -5.31 17.54
CA ALA A 162 10.55 -5.98 16.26
C ALA A 162 11.57 -5.25 15.37
N ASN A 163 12.83 -5.66 15.47
CA ASN A 163 14.00 -5.11 14.80
C ASN A 163 13.68 -4.44 13.44
N LEU A 164 13.54 -3.11 13.43
CA LEU A 164 13.01 -2.29 12.32
C LEU A 164 13.70 -2.51 10.96
N LYS A 165 14.90 -3.09 10.96
CA LYS A 165 15.62 -3.50 9.74
C LYS A 165 14.92 -4.63 8.98
N ARG A 166 14.22 -5.55 9.66
CA ARG A 166 13.50 -6.66 9.00
C ARG A 166 12.29 -6.18 8.19
N LEU A 167 11.60 -5.16 8.68
CA LEU A 167 10.40 -4.61 8.02
C LEU A 167 10.71 -3.86 6.73
N LYS A 168 11.93 -3.33 6.56
CA LYS A 168 12.38 -2.64 5.34
C LYS A 168 12.87 -3.61 4.24
N ALA A 169 13.04 -4.89 4.55
CA ALA A 169 13.59 -5.89 3.64
C ALA A 169 12.51 -6.80 2.99
N ALA A 170 11.23 -6.57 3.29
CA ALA A 170 10.08 -7.34 2.81
C ALA A 170 9.27 -6.58 1.75
#